data_AF-A0A7X7JQ97-F1
#
_entry.id   AF-A0A7X7JQ97-F1
#
_cell.length_a   1.000
_cell.length_b   1.000
_cell.length_c   1.000
_cell.angle_alpha   90.00
_cell.angle_beta   90.00
_cell.angle_gamma   90.00
#
_symmetry.space_group_name_H-M   'P 1'
#
loop_
_entity.id
_entity.type
_entity.pdbx_description
1 polymer ?
#
loop_
_entity_poly.entity_id
_entity_poly.type
_entity_poly.pdbx_seq_one_letter_code
_entity_poly.pdbx_strand_id
1 'polypeptide(L)' 'MLYALSTCGWCQKTRSLLEHLGVEYSYLYVDQASGEERQRAMREVSRWNASVSFPTLVIDDASAIVGFKEDEIREAVKP' A
#
# COMPACT_ATOMS: atom_id res chain seq x y z
N MET A 1 5.24 3.47 -1.36
CA MET A 1 4.52 2.68 -2.38
C MET A 1 3.32 1.99 -1.74
N LEU A 2 2.11 2.19 -2.25
CA LEU A 2 0.89 1.55 -1.75
C LEU A 2 0.39 0.47 -2.71
N TYR A 3 0.37 -0.78 -2.26
CA TYR A 3 -0.32 -1.86 -2.96
C TYR A 3 -1.76 -1.95 -2.47
N ALA A 4 -2.71 -1.84 -3.40
CA ALA A 4 -4.12 -1.68 -3.11
C ALA A 4 -4.99 -2.51 -4.05
N LEU A 5 -6.29 -2.60 -3.73
CA LEU A 5 -7.32 -3.10 -4.63
C LEU A 5 -8.32 -1.99 -4.93
N SER A 6 -8.75 -1.88 -6.19
CA SER A 6 -9.65 -0.80 -6.63
C SER A 6 -11.05 -0.88 -6.01
N THR A 7 -11.44 -2.06 -5.54
CA THR A 7 -12.75 -2.35 -4.92
C THR A 7 -12.72 -2.42 -3.38
N CYS A 8 -11.57 -2.17 -2.75
CA CYS A 8 -11.42 -2.29 -1.30
C CYS A 8 -11.58 -0.95 -0.58
N GLY A 9 -12.58 -0.85 0.32
CA GLY A 9 -12.82 0.36 1.12
C GLY A 9 -11.65 0.75 2.03
N TRP A 10 -10.89 -0.21 2.56
CA TRP A 10 -9.69 0.08 3.37
C TRP A 10 -8.54 0.63 2.53
N CYS A 11 -8.40 0.16 1.28
CA CYS A 11 -7.41 0.71 0.35
C CYS A 11 -7.73 2.16 0.01
N GLN A 12 -9.01 2.47 -0.25
CA GLN A 12 -9.45 3.83 -0.49
C GLN A 12 -9.18 4.74 0.72
N LYS A 13 -9.52 4.30 1.93
CA LYS A 13 -9.22 5.04 3.18
C LYS A 13 -7.73 5.33 3.35
N THR A 14 -6.88 4.34 3.07
CA THR A 14 -5.41 4.50 3.14
C THR A 14 -4.92 5.54 2.14
N ARG A 15 -5.39 5.48 0.89
CA ARG A 15 -5.06 6.48 -0.14
C ARG A 15 -5.48 7.88 0.27
N SER A 16 -6.74 8.04 0.69
CA SER A 16 -7.26 9.33 1.11
C SER A 16 -6.50 9.87 2.32
N LEU A 17 -6.06 9.03 3.26
CA LEU A 17 -5.21 9.47 4.36
C LEU A 17 -3.88 10.04 3.87
N LEU A 18 -3.20 9.35 2.96
CA LEU A 18 -1.93 9.82 2.37
C LEU A 18 -2.12 11.13 1.58
N GLU A 19 -3.22 11.25 0.83
CA GLU A 19 -3.60 12.49 0.13
C GLU A 19 -3.86 13.64 1.11
N HIS A 20 -4.58 13.41 2.21
CA HIS A 20 -4.81 14.43 3.24
C HIS A 20 -3.54 14.84 3.97
N LEU A 21 -2.60 13.91 4.16
CA LEU A 21 -1.29 14.21 4.75
C LEU A 21 -0.37 14.98 3.80
N GLY A 22 -0.73 15.08 2.51
CA GLY A 22 0.05 15.82 1.51
C GLY A 22 1.40 15.19 1.21
N VAL A 23 1.58 13.88 1.50
CA VAL A 23 2.83 13.17 1.25
C VAL A 23 2.90 12.66 -0.18
N GLU A 24 4.10 12.64 -0.75
CA GLU A 24 4.31 12.05 -2.06
C GLU A 24 4.28 10.52 -1.94
N TYR A 25 3.45 9.87 -2.74
CA TYR A 25 3.37 8.42 -2.76
C TYR A 25 2.98 7.90 -4.14
N SER A 26 3.50 6.72 -4.48
CA SER A 26 3.00 5.92 -5.62
C SER A 26 2.03 4.85 -5.12
N TYR A 27 1.08 4.45 -5.96
CA TYR A 27 0.18 3.34 -5.67
C TYR A 27 -0.01 2.43 -6.88
N LEU A 28 -0.39 1.19 -6.63
CA LEU A 28 -0.76 0.23 -7.65
C LEU A 28 -2.02 -0.54 -7.24
N TYR A 29 -3.01 -0.56 -8.12
CA TYR A 29 -4.17 -1.43 -7.99
C TYR A 29 -3.87 -2.80 -8.59
N VAL A 30 -3.62 -3.78 -7.72
CA VAL A 30 -3.14 -5.11 -8.11
C VAL A 30 -4.20 -5.91 -8.88
N ASP A 31 -5.48 -5.63 -8.63
CA ASP A 31 -6.62 -6.19 -9.37
C ASP A 31 -6.76 -5.62 -10.79
N GLN A 32 -6.19 -4.45 -11.06
CA GLN A 32 -6.19 -3.82 -12.39
C GLN A 32 -4.91 -4.10 -13.18
N ALA A 33 -3.84 -4.51 -12.50
CA ALA A 33 -2.59 -4.92 -13.13
C ALA A 33 -2.73 -6.29 -13.81
N SER A 34 -1.93 -6.54 -14.85
CA SER A 34 -1.90 -7.82 -15.57
C SER A 34 -0.49 -8.28 -15.91
N GLY A 35 -0.33 -9.54 -16.32
CA GLY A 35 0.94 -10.09 -16.77
C GLY A 35 2.07 -9.95 -15.74
N GLU A 36 3.23 -9.47 -16.19
CA GLU A 36 4.44 -9.31 -15.37
C GLU A 36 4.27 -8.29 -14.24
N GLU A 37 3.54 -7.20 -14.49
CA GLU A 37 3.33 -6.15 -13.49
C GLU A 37 2.60 -6.69 -12.27
N ARG A 38 1.49 -7.42 -12.48
CA ARG A 38 0.77 -8.07 -11.39
C ARG A 38 1.65 -9.07 -10.65
N GLN A 39 2.43 -9.88 -11.36
CA GLN A 39 3.34 -10.83 -10.71
C GLN A 39 4.40 -10.14 -9.87
N ARG A 40 4.95 -9.01 -10.36
CA ARG A 40 5.92 -8.20 -9.61
C ARG A 40 5.27 -7.62 -8.35
N ALA A 41 4.08 -7.04 -8.48
CA ALA A 41 3.32 -6.51 -7.34
C ALA A 41 3.07 -7.58 -6.27
N MET A 42 2.64 -8.78 -6.68
CA MET A 42 2.38 -9.89 -5.77
C MET A 42 3.66 -10.37 -5.06
N ARG A 43 4.81 -10.40 -5.76
CA ARG A 43 6.10 -10.72 -5.14
C ARG A 43 6.54 -9.68 -4.13
N GLU A 44 6.39 -8.40 -4.45
CA GLU A 44 6.72 -7.33 -3.51
C GLU A 44 5.82 -7.40 -2.28
N VAL A 45 4.51 -7.54 -2.46
CA VAL A 45 3.57 -7.70 -1.34
C VAL A 45 3.94 -8.92 -0.49
N SER A 46 4.27 -10.07 -1.08
CA SER A 46 4.60 -11.27 -0.30
C SER A 46 5.92 -11.17 0.46
N ARG A 47 6.88 -10.34 0.00
CA ARG A 47 8.12 -10.04 0.74
C ARG A 47 7.84 -9.30 2.04
N TRP A 48 6.88 -8.39 2.02
CA TRP A 48 6.53 -7.53 3.15
C TRP A 48 5.41 -8.11 4.03
N ASN A 49 4.53 -8.89 3.43
CA ASN A 49 3.29 -9.38 4.01
C ASN A 49 3.01 -10.81 3.56
N ALA A 50 3.37 -11.78 4.42
CA ALA A 50 3.17 -13.21 4.15
C ALA A 50 1.69 -13.59 3.93
N SER A 51 0.75 -12.80 4.47
CA SER A 51 -0.69 -13.01 4.29
C SER A 51 -1.22 -12.48 2.96
N VAL A 52 -0.39 -11.76 2.20
CA VAL A 52 -0.69 -11.18 0.88
C VAL A 52 -2.04 -10.44 0.87
N SER A 53 -2.22 -9.60 1.90
CA SER A 53 -3.43 -8.82 2.13
C SER A 53 -3.26 -7.36 1.70
N PHE A 54 -4.39 -6.70 1.49
CA PHE A 54 -4.45 -5.31 1.02
C PHE A 54 -5.30 -4.46 1.97
N PRO A 55 -4.93 -3.18 2.20
CA PRO A 55 -3.76 -2.49 1.65
C PRO A 55 -2.43 -2.93 2.29
N THR A 56 -1.34 -2.90 1.51
CA THR A 56 0.03 -3.00 2.04
C THR A 56 0.79 -1.74 1.61
N LEU A 57 1.17 -0.90 2.58
CA LEU A 57 1.93 0.32 2.35
C LEU A 57 3.40 0.06 2.67
N VAL A 58 4.27 0.12 1.66
CA VAL A 58 5.72 0.02 1.80
C VAL A 58 6.32 1.43 1.87
N ILE A 59 7.16 1.68 2.85
CA ILE A 59 7.80 2.96 3.14
C ILE A 59 9.30 2.80 2.96
N ASP A 60 9.86 3.59 2.04
CA ASP A 60 11.28 3.66 1.68
C ASP A 60 11.97 2.32 1.41
N ASP A 61 11.21 1.31 0.96
CA ASP A 61 11.68 -0.08 0.76
C ASP A 61 12.35 -0.69 2.01
N ALA A 62 12.04 -0.13 3.19
CA ALA A 62 12.66 -0.48 4.46
C ALA A 62 11.65 -1.07 5.45
N SER A 63 10.39 -0.63 5.39
CA SER A 63 9.32 -1.11 6.26
C SER A 63 7.99 -1.17 5.53
N ALA A 64 7.03 -1.90 6.11
CA ALA A 64 5.69 -2.01 5.57
C ALA A 64 4.61 -2.00 6.65
N ILE A 65 3.48 -1.37 6.33
CA ILE A 65 2.27 -1.34 7.14
C ILE A 65 1.19 -2.14 6.41
N VAL A 66 0.67 -3.17 7.07
CA VAL A 66 -0.37 -4.05 6.54
C VAL A 66 -1.72 -3.66 7.13
N GLY A 67 -2.69 -3.39 6.26
CA GLY A 67 -4.03 -2.92 6.61
C GLY A 67 -4.11 -1.40 6.78
N PHE A 68 -5.32 -0.90 7.02
CA PHE A 68 -5.52 0.51 7.34
C PHE A 68 -5.28 0.73 8.84
N LYS A 69 -4.12 1.30 9.17
CA LYS A 69 -3.72 1.63 10.53
C LYS A 69 -3.31 3.10 10.60
N GLU A 70 -4.31 3.95 10.82
CA GLU A 70 -4.14 5.39 10.68
C GLU A 70 -2.98 5.96 11.51
N ASP A 71 -2.88 5.59 12.79
CA ASP A 71 -1.81 6.09 13.66
C ASP A 71 -0.43 5.66 13.18
N GLU A 72 -0.24 4.37 12.85
CA GLU A 72 1.03 3.85 12.33
C GLU A 72 1.42 4.54 11.01
N ILE A 73 0.46 4.75 10.12
CA ILE A 73 0.69 5.44 8.83
C ILE A 73 1.12 6.88 9.07
N ARG A 74 0.40 7.60 9.94
CA ARG A 74 0.70 9.00 10.27
C ARG A 74 2.09 9.15 10.85
N GLU A 75 2.51 8.27 11.76
CA GLU A 75 3.85 8.31 12.34
C GLU A 75 4.93 8.00 11.31
N ALA A 76 4.71 7.01 10.45
CA ALA A 76 5.74 6.53 9.53
C ALA A 76 5.98 7.42 8.31
N VAL A 77 5.04 8.33 7.99
CA VAL A 77 5.18 9.29 6.87
C VAL A 77 5.47 10.72 7.33
N LYS A 78 5.81 10.91 8.61
CA LYS A 78 6.31 12.21 9.10
C LYS A 78 7.65 12.55 8.43
N PRO A 79 7.89 13.83 8.09
CA PRO A 79 9.18 14.30 7.62
C PRO A 79 10.27 14.26 8.71
#